data_AF-A0A565CL30-F1
#
_entry.id   AF-A0A565CL30-F1
#
_cell.length_a   1.000
_cell.length_b   1.000
_cell.length_c   1.000
_cell.angle_alpha   90.00
_cell.angle_beta   90.00
_cell.angle_gamma   90.00
#
_symmetry.space_group_name_H-M   'P 1'
#
loop_
_entity.id
_entity.type
_entity.pdbx_description
1 polymer ?
#
loop_
_entity_poly.entity_id
_entity_poly.type
_entity_poly.pdbx_seq_one_letter_code
_entity_poly.pdbx_strand_id
1 'polypeptide(L)'
;MHKRILKVVIGLYATEALDTTLTTQHQIEIRRYLYNHQNKDGGWGLDIEGSSTMFCTALSYVALRLMGEEMDGGDGAMETARGWIHHRGGATFVSSLGKLWLSVLGVYEWSGNNPLPPELWLLPYSLPFHPGRMWCHCRMIILPMSYLYGKRFVCRINETIVSLRRELYTVPYHHIDWETARNQCAKEDLYYPHPKILDFLWSCLKKLEETLIGRWPFSKLRDRALQTVMQHIHYEDQSSHYICIGPVNKSMIINR
;
A
#
# COMPACT_ATOMS: atom_id res chain seq x y z
N MET A 1 16.64 5.79 2.39
CA MET A 1 16.80 4.39 1.92
C MET A 1 15.66 3.51 2.44
N HIS A 2 15.35 3.59 3.74
CA HIS A 2 14.30 2.84 4.46
C HIS A 2 12.97 2.61 3.72
N LYS A 3 12.21 3.66 3.33
CA LYS A 3 10.90 3.51 2.64
C LYS A 3 10.91 2.76 1.31
N ARG A 4 12.08 2.66 0.65
CA ARG A 4 12.21 2.08 -0.70
C ARG A 4 12.20 0.56 -0.63
N ILE A 5 12.93 0.01 0.34
CA ILE A 5 13.15 -1.43 0.50
C ILE A 5 11.83 -2.13 0.81
N LEU A 6 11.04 -1.59 1.73
CA LEU A 6 9.77 -2.19 2.18
C LEU A 6 8.82 -2.48 1.01
N LYS A 7 8.65 -1.50 0.11
CA LYS A 7 7.75 -1.59 -1.04
C LYS A 7 8.28 -2.54 -2.11
N VAL A 8 9.59 -2.59 -2.31
CA VAL A 8 10.23 -3.53 -3.23
C VAL A 8 10.03 -4.96 -2.75
N VAL A 9 10.24 -5.24 -1.46
CA VAL A 9 10.01 -6.58 -0.88
C VAL A 9 8.55 -7.00 -1.08
N ILE A 10 7.59 -6.13 -0.74
CA ILE A 10 6.16 -6.45 -0.91
C ILE A 10 5.80 -6.63 -2.39
N GLY A 11 6.29 -5.77 -3.29
CA GLY A 11 6.04 -5.88 -4.73
C GLY A 11 6.63 -7.15 -5.34
N LEU A 12 7.86 -7.51 -4.96
CA LEU A 12 8.49 -8.77 -5.40
C LEU A 12 7.79 -10.00 -4.82
N TYR A 13 7.32 -9.92 -3.58
CA TYR A 13 6.54 -11.00 -2.98
C TYR A 13 5.20 -11.19 -3.71
N ALA A 14 4.48 -10.09 -3.96
CA ALA A 14 3.18 -10.12 -4.63
C ALA A 14 3.26 -10.64 -6.08
N THR A 15 4.44 -10.54 -6.72
CA THR A 15 4.72 -11.04 -8.07
C THR A 15 5.44 -12.40 -8.09
N GLU A 16 5.55 -13.08 -6.94
CA GLU A 16 6.24 -14.37 -6.80
C GLU A 16 7.69 -14.32 -7.34
N ALA A 17 8.34 -13.16 -7.20
CA ALA A 17 9.67 -12.88 -7.71
C ALA A 17 10.70 -12.62 -6.60
N LEU A 18 10.29 -12.65 -5.32
CA LEU A 18 11.15 -12.33 -4.17
C LEU A 18 12.43 -13.17 -4.18
N ASP A 19 12.32 -14.50 -4.15
CA ASP A 19 13.50 -15.39 -4.07
C ASP A 19 14.30 -15.48 -5.37
N THR A 20 13.65 -15.17 -6.51
CA THR A 20 14.34 -15.12 -7.81
C THR A 20 15.17 -13.86 -7.99
N THR A 21 14.75 -12.75 -7.36
CA THR A 21 15.35 -11.42 -7.53
C THR A 21 16.29 -11.07 -6.38
N LEU A 22 15.91 -11.41 -5.15
CA LEU A 22 16.72 -11.19 -3.95
C LEU A 22 17.36 -12.49 -3.51
N THR A 23 18.67 -12.59 -3.72
CA THR A 23 19.49 -13.67 -3.18
C THR A 23 19.36 -13.73 -1.66
N THR A 24 19.68 -14.89 -1.06
CA THR A 24 19.69 -15.06 0.40
C THR A 24 20.53 -13.99 1.10
N GLN A 25 21.66 -13.59 0.51
CA GLN A 25 22.52 -12.54 1.07
C GLN A 25 21.85 -11.17 1.03
N HIS A 26 21.14 -10.82 -0.05
CA HIS A 26 20.34 -9.60 -0.08
C HIS A 26 19.28 -9.61 1.02
N GLN A 27 18.57 -10.72 1.20
CA GLN A 27 17.53 -10.82 2.25
C GLN A 27 18.13 -10.71 3.66
N ILE A 28 19.29 -11.32 3.93
CA ILE A 28 20.01 -11.19 5.21
C ILE A 28 20.38 -9.74 5.49
N GLU A 29 21.01 -9.06 4.53
CA GLU A 29 21.46 -7.67 4.72
C GLU A 29 20.28 -6.69 4.79
N ILE A 30 19.17 -6.97 4.09
CA ILE A 30 17.94 -6.19 4.24
C ILE A 30 17.36 -6.36 5.65
N ARG A 31 17.28 -7.58 6.18
CA ARG A 31 16.82 -7.82 7.56
C ARG A 31 17.72 -7.12 8.58
N ARG A 32 19.04 -7.26 8.44
CA ARG A 32 20.03 -6.57 9.26
C ARG A 32 19.85 -5.05 9.22
N TYR A 33 19.64 -4.50 8.03
CA TYR A 33 19.35 -3.06 7.87
C TYR A 33 18.08 -2.65 8.62
N LEU A 34 17.00 -3.42 8.53
CA LEU A 34 15.75 -3.10 9.24
C LEU A 34 15.94 -3.13 10.75
N TYR A 35 16.59 -4.17 11.30
CA TYR A 35 16.85 -4.26 12.74
C TYR A 35 17.74 -3.13 13.26
N ASN A 36 18.80 -2.78 12.53
CA ASN A 36 19.70 -1.69 12.93
C ASN A 36 19.02 -0.32 13.00
N HIS A 37 17.89 -0.15 12.31
CA HIS A 37 17.14 1.11 12.26
C HIS A 37 15.78 1.01 12.95
N GLN A 38 15.55 -0.04 13.75
CA GLN A 38 14.41 -0.06 14.64
C GLN A 38 14.63 0.95 15.76
N ASN A 39 13.63 1.78 16.01
CA ASN A 39 13.67 2.75 17.10
C ASN A 39 13.58 2.03 18.44
N LYS A 40 14.01 2.71 19.52
CA LYS A 40 13.96 2.17 20.89
C LYS A 40 12.55 1.82 21.37
N ASP A 41 11.51 2.40 20.75
CA ASP A 41 10.12 2.11 21.04
C ASP A 41 9.59 0.87 20.28
N GLY A 42 10.43 0.22 19.45
CA GLY A 42 10.07 -0.94 18.64
C GLY A 42 9.52 -0.59 17.25
N GLY A 43 9.31 0.70 16.94
CA GLY A 43 8.77 1.12 15.65
C GLY A 43 9.83 1.51 14.62
N TRP A 44 9.36 1.94 13.44
CA TRP A 44 10.19 2.51 12.37
C TRP A 44 9.65 3.84 11.88
N GLY A 45 10.57 4.76 11.62
CA GLY A 45 10.29 6.09 11.09
C GLY A 45 10.25 6.16 9.57
N LEU A 46 9.78 7.31 9.08
CA LEU A 46 9.79 7.63 7.66
C LEU A 46 11.23 7.72 7.11
N ASP A 47 12.14 8.26 7.90
CA ASP A 47 13.57 8.25 7.65
C ASP A 47 14.27 7.60 8.85
N ILE A 48 15.59 7.44 8.75
CA ILE A 48 16.38 6.71 9.75
C ILE A 48 16.51 7.46 11.08
N GLU A 49 16.23 8.77 11.10
CA GLU A 49 16.27 9.62 12.29
C GLU A 49 14.85 9.96 12.79
N GLY A 50 13.84 9.60 12.01
CA GLY A 50 12.45 9.95 12.24
C GLY A 50 11.82 9.11 13.34
N SER A 51 10.86 9.73 14.03
CA SER A 51 10.00 9.03 14.99
C SER A 51 9.20 7.91 14.31
N SER A 52 8.89 6.88 15.08
CA SER A 52 8.11 5.74 14.61
C SER A 52 6.74 6.15 14.08
N THR A 53 6.36 5.56 12.94
CA THR A 53 5.09 5.81 12.24
C THR A 53 4.36 4.50 12.03
N MET A 54 3.03 4.52 11.96
CA MET A 54 2.24 3.31 11.69
C MET A 54 2.54 2.77 10.32
N PHE A 55 2.67 3.65 9.32
CA PHE A 55 3.04 3.28 7.97
C PHE A 55 4.36 2.51 7.90
N CYS A 56 5.46 3.05 8.45
CA CYS A 56 6.75 2.37 8.35
C CYS A 56 6.83 1.16 9.29
N THR A 57 6.27 1.23 10.50
CA THR A 57 6.32 0.10 11.43
C THR A 57 5.55 -1.11 10.90
N ALA A 58 4.32 -0.92 10.41
CA ALA A 58 3.52 -2.01 9.86
C ALA A 58 4.18 -2.62 8.61
N LEU A 59 4.71 -1.80 7.70
CA LEU A 59 5.36 -2.31 6.49
C LEU A 59 6.73 -2.94 6.76
N SER A 60 7.50 -2.46 7.75
CA SER A 60 8.75 -3.10 8.19
C SER A 60 8.49 -4.47 8.79
N TYR A 61 7.50 -4.56 9.70
CA TYR A 61 7.07 -5.84 10.28
C TYR A 61 6.64 -6.82 9.18
N VAL A 62 5.79 -6.38 8.26
CA VAL A 62 5.34 -7.20 7.12
C VAL A 62 6.53 -7.63 6.27
N ALA A 63 7.42 -6.73 5.86
CA ALA A 63 8.57 -7.07 5.03
C ALA A 63 9.48 -8.12 5.69
N LEU A 64 9.72 -8.02 7.00
CA LEU A 64 10.46 -9.02 7.78
C LEU A 64 9.76 -10.39 7.72
N ARG A 65 8.44 -10.45 7.96
CA ARG A 65 7.65 -11.69 7.87
C ARG A 65 7.69 -12.30 6.46
N LEU A 66 7.65 -11.48 5.42
CA LEU A 66 7.73 -11.95 4.03
C LEU A 66 9.10 -12.53 3.65
N MET A 67 10.18 -12.09 4.31
CA MET A 67 11.53 -12.65 4.16
C MET A 67 11.82 -13.82 5.14
N GLY A 68 10.77 -14.40 5.72
CA GLY A 68 10.86 -15.61 6.54
C GLY A 68 11.20 -15.40 8.01
N GLU A 69 11.17 -14.15 8.52
CA GLU A 69 11.32 -13.91 9.95
C GLU A 69 10.10 -14.40 10.74
N GLU A 70 10.30 -14.97 11.92
CA GLU A 70 9.20 -15.43 12.80
C GLU A 70 8.55 -14.26 13.57
N MET A 71 7.37 -14.50 14.15
CA MET A 71 6.60 -13.47 14.84
C MET A 71 7.23 -13.00 16.16
N ASP A 72 8.09 -13.81 16.74
CA ASP A 72 8.92 -13.61 17.93
C ASP A 72 10.42 -13.54 17.58
N GLY A 73 10.73 -13.42 16.28
CA GLY A 73 12.08 -13.32 15.76
C GLY A 73 12.80 -12.00 16.07
N GLY A 74 14.06 -11.93 15.64
CA GLY A 74 14.91 -10.74 15.81
C GLY A 74 15.23 -10.38 17.26
N ASP A 75 15.34 -11.37 18.16
CA ASP A 75 15.65 -11.15 19.58
C ASP A 75 14.66 -10.19 20.28
N GLY A 76 13.35 -10.40 20.04
CA GLY A 76 12.27 -9.57 20.59
C GLY A 76 11.94 -8.33 19.75
N ALA A 77 12.70 -8.02 18.70
CA ALA A 77 12.40 -6.93 17.77
C ALA A 77 11.01 -7.04 17.13
N MET A 78 10.61 -8.25 16.72
CA MET A 78 9.29 -8.47 16.11
C MET A 78 8.16 -8.32 17.12
N GLU A 79 8.36 -8.77 18.36
CA GLU A 79 7.38 -8.63 19.43
C GLU A 79 7.16 -7.16 19.80
N THR A 80 8.23 -6.40 19.98
CA THR A 80 8.15 -4.96 20.30
C THR A 80 7.49 -4.16 19.19
N ALA A 81 7.79 -4.48 17.92
CA ALA A 81 7.13 -3.91 16.76
C ALA A 81 5.62 -4.18 16.73
N ARG A 82 5.22 -5.43 16.97
CA ARG A 82 3.80 -5.82 17.03
C ARG A 82 3.09 -5.11 18.20
N GLY A 83 3.73 -5.04 19.36
CA GLY A 83 3.22 -4.29 20.51
C GLY A 83 3.03 -2.80 20.19
N TRP A 84 3.98 -2.18 19.50
CA TRP A 84 3.89 -0.80 19.05
C TRP A 84 2.70 -0.57 18.10
N ILE A 85 2.47 -1.50 17.16
CA ILE A 85 1.33 -1.47 16.22
C ILE A 85 0.01 -1.58 16.99
N HIS A 86 -0.09 -2.55 17.90
CA HIS A 86 -1.32 -2.81 18.67
C HIS A 86 -1.67 -1.66 19.61
N HIS A 87 -0.67 -1.06 20.27
CA HIS A 87 -0.87 0.09 21.17
C HIS A 87 -1.50 1.30 20.45
N ARG A 88 -1.39 1.38 19.12
CA ARG A 88 -1.98 2.43 18.28
C ARG A 88 -3.23 2.00 17.52
N GLY A 89 -3.87 0.92 17.97
CA GLY A 89 -5.13 0.42 17.40
C GLY A 89 -4.95 -0.57 16.25
N GLY A 90 -3.72 -0.96 15.92
CA GLY A 90 -3.44 -1.92 14.86
C GLY A 90 -3.32 -1.31 13.46
N ALA A 91 -3.11 -2.16 12.46
CA ALA A 91 -2.89 -1.73 11.07
C ALA A 91 -4.12 -1.07 10.41
N THR A 92 -5.29 -1.01 11.05
CA THR A 92 -6.44 -0.21 10.55
C THR A 92 -6.11 1.28 10.46
N PHE A 93 -5.20 1.76 11.33
CA PHE A 93 -4.74 3.16 11.41
C PHE A 93 -3.57 3.48 10.48
N VAL A 94 -3.14 2.55 9.62
CA VAL A 94 -2.05 2.82 8.67
C VAL A 94 -2.46 3.93 7.67
N SER A 95 -1.50 4.75 7.22
CA SER A 95 -1.76 5.75 6.18
C SER A 95 -2.33 5.17 4.87
N SER A 96 -2.96 6.01 4.03
CA SER A 96 -3.63 5.58 2.78
C SER A 96 -2.73 4.76 1.84
N LEU A 97 -1.45 5.12 1.72
CA LEU A 97 -0.50 4.35 0.93
C LEU A 97 -0.19 2.99 1.56
N GLY A 98 -0.15 2.92 2.89
CA GLY A 98 -0.01 1.65 3.61
C GLY A 98 -1.21 0.73 3.41
N LYS A 99 -2.43 1.28 3.47
CA LYS A 99 -3.66 0.52 3.21
C LYS A 99 -3.60 -0.14 1.84
N LEU A 100 -3.17 0.60 0.82
CA LEU A 100 -3.03 0.05 -0.53
C LEU A 100 -2.03 -1.11 -0.58
N TRP A 101 -0.82 -0.96 -0.02
CA TRP A 101 0.18 -2.03 -0.01
C TRP A 101 -0.27 -3.27 0.75
N LEU A 102 -0.93 -3.08 1.91
CA LEU A 102 -1.50 -4.18 2.67
C LEU A 102 -2.68 -4.85 1.94
N SER A 103 -3.43 -4.08 1.13
CA SER A 103 -4.54 -4.62 0.32
C SER A 103 -4.04 -5.43 -0.87
N VAL A 104 -2.99 -4.97 -1.54
CA VAL A 104 -2.28 -5.72 -2.58
C VAL A 104 -1.76 -7.05 -2.02
N LEU A 105 -1.24 -7.05 -0.80
CA LEU A 105 -0.78 -8.26 -0.11
C LEU A 105 -1.93 -9.15 0.39
N GLY A 106 -3.16 -8.65 0.39
CA GLY A 106 -4.33 -9.37 0.89
C GLY A 106 -4.40 -9.46 2.42
N VAL A 107 -3.68 -8.60 3.15
CA VAL A 107 -3.80 -8.51 4.62
C VAL A 107 -4.67 -7.33 5.06
N TYR A 108 -5.33 -6.63 4.14
CA TYR A 108 -6.25 -5.50 4.37
C TYR A 108 -7.32 -5.51 3.27
N GLU A 109 -8.58 -5.20 3.59
CA GLU A 109 -9.65 -5.22 2.57
C GLU A 109 -9.69 -3.94 1.72
N TRP A 110 -9.91 -4.10 0.41
CA TRP A 110 -10.05 -2.97 -0.52
C TRP A 110 -11.21 -2.02 -0.17
N SER A 111 -12.21 -2.49 0.58
CA SER A 111 -13.30 -1.66 1.11
C SER A 111 -12.80 -0.57 2.06
N GLY A 112 -11.73 -0.84 2.83
CA GLY A 112 -11.12 0.14 3.73
C GLY A 112 -10.14 1.10 3.09
N ASN A 113 -10.07 1.15 1.76
CA ASN A 113 -9.30 2.16 1.05
C ASN A 113 -10.21 3.30 0.59
N ASN A 114 -9.66 4.53 0.61
CA ASN A 114 -10.31 5.65 -0.07
C ASN A 114 -10.38 5.36 -1.58
N PRO A 115 -11.46 5.78 -2.27
CA PRO A 115 -11.62 5.53 -3.69
C PRO A 115 -10.47 6.08 -4.54
N LEU A 116 -9.92 5.24 -5.41
CA LEU A 116 -8.91 5.61 -6.41
C LEU A 116 -9.42 5.23 -7.81
N PRO A 117 -10.51 5.87 -8.29
CA PRO A 117 -11.18 5.46 -9.53
C PRO A 117 -10.26 5.64 -10.74
N PRO A 118 -9.95 4.57 -11.50
CA PRO A 118 -9.20 4.71 -12.76
C PRO A 118 -9.95 5.56 -13.79
N GLU A 119 -11.26 5.73 -13.67
CA GLU A 119 -12.09 6.52 -14.58
C GLU A 119 -11.69 8.00 -14.64
N LEU A 120 -10.99 8.53 -13.62
CA LEU A 120 -10.45 9.89 -13.65
C LEU A 120 -9.47 10.13 -14.80
N TRP A 121 -8.82 9.08 -15.31
CA TRP A 121 -7.90 9.14 -16.45
C TRP A 121 -8.60 9.25 -17.81
N LEU A 122 -9.91 9.03 -17.87
CA LEU A 122 -10.72 9.19 -19.09
C LEU A 122 -11.34 10.59 -19.21
N LEU A 123 -11.22 11.40 -18.17
CA LEU A 123 -11.82 12.72 -18.12
C LEU A 123 -11.14 13.69 -19.11
N PRO A 124 -11.83 14.75 -19.56
CA PRO A 124 -11.20 15.80 -20.34
C PRO A 124 -10.08 16.48 -19.54
N TYR A 125 -8.93 16.72 -20.19
CA TYR A 125 -7.79 17.42 -19.57
C TYR A 125 -8.14 18.85 -19.09
N SER A 126 -9.20 19.45 -19.62
CA SER A 126 -9.70 20.78 -19.22
C SER A 126 -10.25 20.82 -17.79
N LEU A 127 -10.58 19.68 -17.17
CA LEU A 127 -11.03 19.63 -15.77
C LEU A 127 -9.86 19.88 -14.79
N PRO A 128 -10.07 20.63 -13.68
CA PRO A 128 -8.99 21.01 -12.78
C PRO A 128 -8.43 19.83 -11.96
N PHE A 129 -9.23 18.78 -11.75
CA PHE A 129 -8.85 17.58 -10.99
C PHE A 129 -8.38 16.42 -11.90
N HIS A 130 -8.18 16.67 -13.19
CA HIS A 130 -7.66 15.64 -14.10
C HIS A 130 -6.25 15.19 -13.66
N PRO A 131 -5.96 13.88 -13.50
CA PRO A 131 -4.67 13.39 -13.00
C PRO A 131 -3.45 13.90 -13.78
N GLY A 132 -3.62 14.13 -15.09
CA GLY A 132 -2.60 14.73 -15.96
C GLY A 132 -2.08 16.10 -15.52
N ARG A 133 -2.85 16.88 -14.75
CA ARG A 133 -2.49 18.20 -14.21
C ARG A 133 -1.87 18.15 -12.81
N MET A 134 -1.83 16.99 -12.17
CA MET A 134 -1.20 16.83 -10.86
C MET A 134 0.32 16.92 -10.99
N TRP A 135 0.99 17.25 -9.88
CA TRP A 135 2.45 17.16 -9.79
C TRP A 135 2.93 15.76 -10.22
N CYS A 136 4.02 15.71 -11.00
CA CYS A 136 4.47 14.49 -11.66
C CYS A 136 4.65 13.32 -10.69
N HIS A 137 5.26 13.53 -9.53
CA HIS A 137 5.43 12.48 -8.53
C HIS A 137 4.10 11.95 -7.98
N CYS A 138 3.12 12.83 -7.71
CA CYS A 138 1.78 12.40 -7.31
C CYS A 138 1.10 11.59 -8.42
N ARG A 139 1.14 12.10 -9.65
CA ARG A 139 0.55 11.45 -10.83
C ARG A 139 1.11 10.05 -11.03
N MET A 140 2.43 9.91 -10.96
CA MET A 140 3.11 8.63 -11.17
C MET A 140 2.87 7.62 -10.04
N ILE A 141 2.49 8.06 -8.84
CA ILE A 141 2.07 7.15 -7.76
C ILE A 141 0.60 6.76 -7.94
N ILE A 142 -0.29 7.72 -8.21
CA ILE A 142 -1.73 7.49 -8.36
C ILE A 142 -2.05 6.61 -9.57
N LEU A 143 -1.26 6.69 -10.64
CA LEU A 143 -1.46 5.90 -11.86
C LEU A 143 -1.53 4.38 -11.58
N PRO A 144 -0.47 3.70 -11.12
CA PRO A 144 -0.53 2.27 -10.81
C PRO A 144 -1.45 1.96 -9.62
N MET A 145 -1.57 2.87 -8.65
CA MET A 145 -2.50 2.70 -7.53
C MET A 145 -3.96 2.60 -8.00
N SER A 146 -4.37 3.44 -8.95
CA SER A 146 -5.72 3.41 -9.51
C SER A 146 -5.98 2.15 -10.34
N TYR A 147 -4.95 1.62 -11.01
CA TYR A 147 -5.03 0.33 -11.70
C TYR A 147 -5.28 -0.82 -10.71
N LEU A 148 -4.44 -0.94 -9.68
CA LEU A 148 -4.52 -1.97 -8.66
C LEU A 148 -5.84 -1.90 -7.90
N TYR A 149 -6.29 -0.70 -7.54
CA TYR A 149 -7.58 -0.45 -6.91
C TYR A 149 -8.74 -0.87 -7.81
N GLY A 150 -8.72 -0.46 -9.09
CA GLY A 150 -9.78 -0.78 -10.05
C GLY A 150 -9.87 -2.28 -10.37
N LYS A 151 -8.73 -2.99 -10.40
CA LYS A 151 -8.68 -4.45 -10.55
C LYS A 151 -8.93 -5.23 -9.26
N ARG A 152 -8.89 -4.57 -8.08
CA ARG A 152 -8.94 -5.21 -6.77
C ARG A 152 -7.88 -6.31 -6.64
N PHE A 153 -6.66 -6.02 -7.12
CA PHE A 153 -5.59 -7.02 -7.14
C PHE A 153 -5.24 -7.47 -5.71
N VAL A 154 -5.09 -8.77 -5.52
CA VAL A 154 -4.64 -9.39 -4.27
C VAL A 154 -3.66 -10.48 -4.63
N CYS A 155 -2.51 -10.54 -3.94
CA CYS A 155 -1.54 -11.60 -4.15
C CYS A 155 -2.07 -12.97 -3.71
N ARG A 156 -1.34 -14.03 -4.02
CA ARG A 156 -1.67 -15.37 -3.57
C ARG A 156 -1.69 -15.43 -2.03
N ILE A 157 -2.79 -15.90 -1.47
CA ILE A 157 -2.93 -16.09 -0.01
C ILE A 157 -2.24 -17.39 0.39
N ASN A 158 -1.32 -17.31 1.35
CA ASN A 158 -0.63 -18.43 1.96
C ASN A 158 -0.61 -18.31 3.49
N GLU A 159 0.07 -19.24 4.16
CA GLU A 159 0.14 -19.29 5.63
C GLU A 159 0.70 -17.99 6.24
N THR A 160 1.74 -17.40 5.63
CA THR A 160 2.31 -16.13 6.09
C THR A 160 1.28 -15.00 6.03
N ILE A 161 0.52 -14.90 4.93
CA ILE A 161 -0.53 -13.88 4.78
C ILE A 161 -1.65 -14.09 5.80
N VAL A 162 -2.10 -15.33 6.00
CA VAL A 162 -3.12 -15.67 7.01
C VAL A 162 -2.61 -15.38 8.42
N SER A 163 -1.32 -15.61 8.69
CA SER A 163 -0.68 -15.26 9.94
C SER A 163 -0.65 -13.75 10.17
N LEU A 164 -0.24 -12.97 9.16
CA LEU A 164 -0.22 -11.51 9.22
C LEU A 164 -1.61 -10.91 9.54
N ARG A 165 -2.69 -11.50 9.01
CA ARG A 165 -4.08 -11.09 9.34
C ARG A 165 -4.43 -11.28 10.83
N ARG A 166 -3.73 -12.16 11.55
CA ARG A 166 -3.89 -12.36 13.00
C ARG A 166 -2.93 -11.49 13.80
N GLU A 167 -1.76 -11.19 13.23
CA GLU A 167 -0.68 -10.47 13.91
C GLU A 167 -0.86 -8.94 13.89
N LEU A 168 -1.43 -8.36 12.84
CA LEU A 168 -1.42 -6.90 12.61
C LEU A 168 -2.57 -6.12 13.28
N TYR A 169 -3.59 -6.82 13.77
CA TYR A 169 -4.85 -6.22 14.20
C TYR A 169 -5.18 -6.53 15.65
N THR A 170 -5.85 -5.60 16.32
CA THR A 170 -6.30 -5.72 17.72
C THR A 170 -7.60 -6.49 17.85
N VAL A 171 -8.38 -6.58 16.77
CA VAL A 171 -9.63 -7.34 16.67
C VAL A 171 -9.48 -8.43 15.61
N PRO A 172 -10.25 -9.54 15.70
CA PRO A 172 -10.23 -10.58 14.67
C PRO A 172 -10.49 -10.00 13.28
N TYR A 173 -9.70 -10.41 12.28
CA TYR A 173 -9.73 -9.85 10.93
C TYR A 173 -11.13 -9.74 10.30
N HIS A 174 -11.98 -10.74 10.54
CA HIS A 174 -13.35 -10.81 10.00
C HIS A 174 -14.35 -9.90 10.72
N HIS A 175 -14.01 -9.35 11.88
CA HIS A 175 -14.83 -8.39 12.63
C HIS A 175 -14.40 -6.94 12.42
N ILE A 176 -13.39 -6.68 11.58
CA ILE A 176 -12.95 -5.33 11.28
C ILE A 176 -14.01 -4.62 10.44
N ASP A 177 -14.47 -3.47 10.93
CA ASP A 177 -15.25 -2.53 10.12
C ASP A 177 -14.30 -1.75 9.20
N TRP A 178 -14.17 -2.26 7.98
CA TRP A 178 -13.32 -1.64 6.96
C TRP A 178 -13.86 -0.28 6.48
N GLU A 179 -15.16 -0.03 6.54
CA GLU A 179 -15.72 1.26 6.14
C GLU A 179 -15.27 2.36 7.09
N THR A 180 -15.28 2.07 8.40
CA THR A 180 -14.74 2.98 9.41
C THR A 180 -13.21 3.10 9.29
N ALA A 181 -12.51 1.99 9.06
CA ALA A 181 -11.06 1.97 8.91
C ALA A 181 -10.55 2.87 7.78
N ARG A 182 -11.36 3.12 6.74
CA ARG A 182 -11.02 3.99 5.60
C ARG A 182 -10.51 5.38 5.98
N ASN A 183 -11.14 6.00 6.97
CA ASN A 183 -10.80 7.36 7.41
C ASN A 183 -9.90 7.38 8.67
N GLN A 184 -9.58 6.21 9.24
CA GLN A 184 -8.64 6.11 10.35
C GLN A 184 -7.20 6.33 9.86
N CYS A 185 -6.42 7.06 10.66
CA CYS A 185 -5.00 7.28 10.47
C CYS A 185 -4.36 7.51 11.83
N ALA A 186 -3.21 6.90 12.09
CA ALA A 186 -2.46 7.11 13.33
C ALA A 186 -2.04 8.57 13.45
N LYS A 187 -1.98 9.08 14.68
CA LYS A 187 -1.61 10.48 14.94
C LYS A 187 -0.22 10.80 14.41
N GLU A 188 0.71 9.86 14.52
CA GLU A 188 2.09 9.97 14.03
C GLU A 188 2.18 10.05 12.50
N ASP A 189 1.19 9.50 11.78
CA ASP A 189 1.14 9.51 10.32
C ASP A 189 0.37 10.73 9.77
N LEU A 190 -0.43 11.39 10.61
CA LEU A 190 -1.35 12.44 10.21
C LEU A 190 -0.67 13.81 10.15
N TYR A 191 0.09 14.04 9.07
CA TYR A 191 0.75 15.34 8.84
C TYR A 191 -0.22 16.40 8.28
N TYR A 192 -1.10 16.01 7.34
CA TYR A 192 -2.15 16.88 6.80
C TYR A 192 -3.52 16.23 7.02
N PRO A 193 -4.33 16.73 7.96
CA PRO A 193 -5.66 16.20 8.18
C PRO A 193 -6.57 16.52 6.99
N HIS A 194 -7.43 15.58 6.65
CA HIS A 194 -8.42 15.79 5.60
C HIS A 194 -9.46 16.83 6.07
N PRO A 195 -9.85 17.79 5.20
CA PRO A 195 -11.06 18.57 5.42
C PRO A 195 -12.27 17.64 5.44
N LYS A 196 -13.23 17.85 6.36
CA LYS A 196 -14.44 17.00 6.47
C LYS A 196 -15.25 16.90 5.16
N ILE A 197 -15.19 17.95 4.33
CA ILE A 197 -15.82 17.95 3.00
C ILE A 197 -15.21 16.89 2.07
N LEU A 198 -13.91 16.64 2.18
CA LEU A 198 -13.22 15.62 1.40
C LEU A 198 -13.65 14.22 1.83
N ASP A 199 -13.80 13.97 3.13
CA ASP A 199 -14.29 12.69 3.65
C ASP A 199 -15.74 12.41 3.21
N PHE A 200 -16.57 13.46 3.18
CA PHE A 200 -17.92 13.38 2.63
C PHE A 200 -17.90 13.02 1.13
N LEU A 201 -17.09 13.70 0.33
CA LEU A 201 -16.94 13.42 -1.10
C LEU A 201 -16.46 11.98 -1.35
N TRP A 202 -15.48 11.50 -0.58
CA TRP A 202 -15.02 10.11 -0.67
C TRP A 202 -16.10 9.10 -0.31
N SER A 203 -16.92 9.40 0.70
CA SER A 203 -18.03 8.55 1.10
C SER A 203 -19.10 8.46 0.01
N CYS A 204 -19.48 9.60 -0.58
CA CYS A 204 -20.39 9.63 -1.73
C CYS A 204 -19.84 8.86 -2.92
N LEU A 205 -18.58 9.10 -3.28
CA LEU A 205 -17.93 8.44 -4.42
C LEU A 205 -17.86 6.92 -4.22
N LYS A 206 -17.54 6.44 -3.00
CA LYS A 206 -17.51 5.02 -2.70
C LYS A 206 -18.88 4.37 -2.87
N LYS A 207 -19.93 4.98 -2.32
CA LYS A 207 -21.29 4.44 -2.41
C LYS A 207 -21.77 4.39 -3.86
N LEU A 208 -21.48 5.43 -4.64
CA LEU A 208 -21.73 5.45 -6.08
C LEU A 208 -20.94 4.34 -6.78
N GLU A 209 -19.66 4.17 -6.44
CA GLU A 209 -18.82 3.13 -7.01
C GLU A 209 -19.36 1.72 -6.73
N GLU A 210 -19.62 1.38 -5.48
CA GLU A 210 -20.13 0.05 -5.09
C GLU A 210 -21.48 -0.27 -5.76
N THR A 211 -22.31 0.75 -5.97
CA THR A 211 -23.63 0.58 -6.59
C THR A 211 -23.55 0.45 -8.12
N LEU A 212 -22.70 1.26 -8.77
CA LEU A 212 -22.76 1.47 -10.21
C LEU A 212 -21.73 0.63 -10.98
N ILE A 213 -20.52 0.45 -10.46
CA ILE A 213 -19.40 -0.06 -11.25
C ILE A 213 -19.53 -1.53 -11.65
N GLY A 214 -20.18 -2.35 -10.83
CA GLY A 214 -20.49 -3.73 -11.18
C GLY A 214 -21.55 -3.86 -12.28
N ARG A 215 -22.24 -2.76 -12.61
CA ARG A 215 -23.37 -2.75 -13.54
C ARG A 215 -22.95 -2.17 -14.89
N TRP A 216 -23.53 -2.72 -15.94
CA TRP A 216 -23.45 -2.11 -17.27
C TRP A 216 -24.19 -0.75 -17.25
N PRO A 217 -23.66 0.33 -17.85
CA PRO A 217 -22.46 0.41 -18.70
C PRO A 217 -21.16 0.77 -17.96
N PHE A 218 -21.20 1.03 -16.66
CA PHE A 218 -20.04 1.50 -15.89
C PHE A 218 -18.92 0.47 -15.79
N SER A 219 -19.23 -0.83 -15.81
CA SER A 219 -18.21 -1.88 -15.91
C SER A 219 -17.36 -1.76 -17.18
N LYS A 220 -17.98 -1.45 -18.33
CA LYS A 220 -17.24 -1.18 -19.58
C LYS A 220 -16.41 0.10 -19.50
N LEU A 221 -16.92 1.12 -18.81
CA LEU A 221 -16.17 2.35 -18.58
C LEU A 221 -14.91 2.07 -17.74
N ARG A 222 -15.04 1.25 -16.70
CA ARG A 222 -13.92 0.79 -15.88
C ARG A 222 -12.90 0.00 -16.69
N ASP A 223 -13.33 -0.93 -17.53
CA ASP A 223 -12.42 -1.70 -18.37
C ASP A 223 -11.64 -0.79 -19.32
N ARG A 224 -12.31 0.18 -19.95
CA ARG A 224 -11.65 1.19 -20.78
C ARG A 224 -10.65 2.03 -19.98
N ALA A 225 -11.04 2.45 -18.77
CA ALA A 225 -10.18 3.24 -17.90
C ALA A 225 -8.92 2.45 -17.51
N LEU A 226 -9.06 1.18 -17.15
CA LEU A 226 -7.96 0.29 -16.82
C LEU A 226 -7.02 0.07 -18.02
N GLN A 227 -7.56 -0.07 -19.23
CA GLN A 227 -6.75 -0.14 -20.45
C GLN A 227 -5.95 1.15 -20.68
N THR A 228 -6.57 2.32 -20.55
CA THR A 228 -5.89 3.62 -20.66
C THR A 228 -4.80 3.79 -19.60
N VAL A 229 -5.09 3.42 -18.35
CA VAL A 229 -4.09 3.46 -17.27
C VAL A 229 -2.92 2.53 -17.58
N MET A 230 -3.18 1.31 -18.07
CA MET A 230 -2.12 0.37 -18.47
C MET A 230 -1.28 0.89 -19.63
N GLN A 231 -1.89 1.57 -20.62
CA GLN A 231 -1.15 2.23 -21.71
C GLN A 231 -0.19 3.29 -21.18
N HIS A 232 -0.62 4.12 -20.22
CA HIS A 232 0.26 5.11 -19.58
C HIS A 232 1.38 4.45 -18.78
N ILE A 233 1.10 3.35 -18.10
CA ILE A 233 2.09 2.55 -17.38
C ILE A 233 3.17 2.03 -18.35
N HIS A 234 2.78 1.38 -19.45
CA HIS A 234 3.73 0.91 -20.46
C HIS A 234 4.53 2.05 -21.10
N TYR A 235 3.90 3.20 -21.34
CA TYR A 235 4.59 4.36 -21.88
C TYR A 235 5.67 4.89 -20.92
N GLU A 236 5.38 4.97 -19.61
CA GLU A 236 6.39 5.33 -18.61
C GLU A 236 7.54 4.31 -18.58
N ASP A 237 7.22 3.02 -18.58
CA ASP A 237 8.24 1.96 -18.58
C ASP A 237 9.15 2.07 -19.80
N GLN A 238 8.59 2.23 -21.00
CA GLN A 238 9.38 2.33 -22.22
C GLN A 238 10.22 3.61 -22.28
N SER A 239 9.63 4.76 -21.92
CA SER A 239 10.31 6.06 -21.97
C SER A 239 11.40 6.24 -20.91
N SER A 240 11.28 5.53 -19.78
CA SER A 240 12.26 5.56 -18.67
C SER A 240 13.21 4.36 -18.65
N HIS A 241 13.18 3.51 -19.68
CA HIS A 241 13.93 2.24 -19.71
C HIS A 241 13.68 1.37 -18.47
N TYR A 242 12.43 1.28 -18.05
CA TYR A 242 11.93 0.51 -16.91
C TYR A 242 12.49 0.93 -15.55
N ILE A 243 13.07 2.14 -15.45
CA ILE A 243 13.55 2.72 -14.18
C ILE A 243 12.43 3.48 -13.46
N CYS A 244 11.55 4.11 -14.25
CA CYS A 244 10.51 5.04 -13.82
C CYS A 244 11.05 6.29 -13.10
N ILE A 245 10.18 7.24 -12.76
CA ILE A 245 10.55 8.46 -12.00
C ILE A 245 11.10 8.17 -10.58
N GLY A 246 10.82 7.00 -10.01
CA GLY A 246 11.27 6.68 -8.67
C GLY A 246 10.80 5.33 -8.13
N PRO A 247 11.35 4.91 -6.98
CA PRO A 247 11.25 3.54 -6.49
C PRO A 247 9.82 3.14 -6.08
N VAL A 248 9.00 4.11 -5.65
CA VAL A 248 7.61 3.86 -5.24
C VAL A 248 6.75 3.51 -6.44
N ASN A 249 6.85 4.29 -7.52
CA ASN A 249 6.18 3.96 -8.77
C ASN A 249 6.72 2.63 -9.32
N LYS A 250 8.04 2.47 -9.38
CA LYS A 250 8.66 1.27 -9.94
C LYS A 250 8.22 -0.02 -9.26
N SER A 251 8.14 -0.01 -7.93
CA SER A 251 7.74 -1.20 -7.14
C SER A 251 6.28 -1.62 -7.36
N MET A 252 5.41 -0.72 -7.82
CA MET A 252 4.00 -1.06 -8.15
C MET A 252 3.83 -1.52 -9.61
N ILE A 253 4.84 -1.30 -10.45
CA ILE A 253 4.86 -1.60 -11.89
C ILE A 253 5.92 -2.69 -12.15
N ILE A 254 6.04 -3.66 -11.23
CA ILE A 254 6.90 -4.83 -11.45
C ILE A 254 6.15 -5.76 -12.40
N ASN A 255 6.25 -5.47 -13.70
CA ASN A 255 5.83 -6.36 -14.77
C ASN A 255 7.01 -7.27 -15.13
N ARG A 256 6.71 -8.56 -15.34
CA ARG A 256 7.57 -9.46 -16.11
C ARG A 256 7.30 -9.27 -17.60
#